data_AF-A0AAV0CEF5-F1
#
_entry.id   AF-A0AAV0CEF5-F1
#
_cell.length_a   1.000
_cell.length_b   1.000
_cell.length_c   1.000
_cell.angle_alpha   90.00
_cell.angle_beta   90.00
_cell.angle_gamma   90.00
#
_symmetry.space_group_name_H-M   'P 1'
#
loop_
_entity.id
_entity.type
_entity.pdbx_description
1 polymer ?
#
loop_
_entity_poly.entity_id
_entity_poly.type
_entity_poly.pdbx_seq_one_letter_code
_entity_poly.pdbx_strand_id
1 'polypeptide(L)'
;MSSTPVPPSSAYLTALTMEIEKKLHRAVTMPTQRLDSLQELFADIALEVDDRARDIIFSSESAISAAEERTKGPICYFNVLADHFVRVHHSGKPILNLIVQLWSQSFACHIFSLLFHKWLFEVELDNSESLIRYSSALVQGATNVFWIDVQSNTKCFQSLFMYLIEEVSLVPERLKKIPLQAQRDLFLLLSRFIFFYGLVDKLESFFNQFPDFPNALFVGGPADFFVTELADQLQKLKVEPVLLHYLSQMKVLRGLELRMTTSTRLRTCLYSFTSPGAPMYPTRAVRHATWEALDFLFPVGRYPRHLISIFFRLLHPWYWPSSFWNFIKSCILAVLYLVSSFVFSSWDKLAKFKE
;
A
#
# COMPACT_ATOMS: atom_id res chain seq x y z
N MET A 1 -27.98 44.83 -3.91
CA MET A 1 -26.91 43.83 -4.16
C MET A 1 -26.07 43.73 -2.90
N SER A 2 -26.42 42.83 -1.97
CA SER A 2 -25.58 42.57 -0.79
C SER A 2 -24.57 41.49 -1.15
N SER A 3 -23.31 41.86 -1.34
CA SER A 3 -22.20 40.91 -1.43
C SER A 3 -22.01 40.30 -0.05
N THR A 4 -22.49 39.07 0.15
CA THR A 4 -22.11 38.26 1.30
C THR A 4 -20.59 38.06 1.27
N PRO A 5 -19.87 38.36 2.37
CA PRO A 5 -18.42 38.17 2.42
C PRO A 5 -18.08 36.70 2.20
N VAL A 6 -17.17 36.43 1.26
CA VAL A 6 -16.67 35.08 0.99
C VAL A 6 -16.02 34.56 2.29
N PRO A 7 -16.32 33.33 2.74
CA PRO A 7 -15.70 32.76 3.92
C PRO A 7 -14.17 32.80 3.77
N PRO A 8 -13.41 33.11 4.85
CA PRO A 8 -11.94 33.20 4.77
C PRO A 8 -11.30 31.91 4.23
N SER A 9 -11.88 30.74 4.55
CA SER A 9 -11.46 29.44 4.00
C SER A 9 -11.63 29.35 2.49
N SER A 10 -12.74 29.82 1.94
CA SER A 10 -13.02 29.81 0.49
C SER A 10 -12.09 30.76 -0.27
N ALA A 11 -11.80 31.95 0.29
CA ALA A 11 -10.86 32.88 -0.31
C ALA A 11 -9.42 32.32 -0.35
N TYR A 12 -9.00 31.66 0.74
CA TYR A 12 -7.70 31.01 0.83
C TYR A 12 -7.55 29.87 -0.21
N LEU A 13 -8.54 28.99 -0.32
CA LEU A 13 -8.53 27.89 -1.30
C LEU A 13 -8.59 28.38 -2.75
N THR A 14 -9.29 29.50 -2.99
CA THR A 14 -9.30 30.15 -4.30
C THR A 14 -7.91 30.69 -4.67
N ALA A 15 -7.22 31.32 -3.71
CA ALA A 15 -5.84 31.79 -3.92
C ALA A 15 -4.88 30.64 -4.22
N LEU A 16 -4.96 29.53 -3.48
CA LEU A 16 -4.17 28.32 -3.75
C LEU A 16 -4.46 27.75 -5.15
N THR A 17 -5.74 27.72 -5.54
CA THR A 17 -6.16 27.27 -6.87
C THR A 17 -5.52 28.11 -7.98
N MET A 18 -5.51 29.44 -7.83
CA MET A 18 -4.87 30.35 -8.78
C MET A 18 -3.35 30.14 -8.86
N GLU A 19 -2.70 29.82 -7.74
CA GLU A 19 -1.26 29.55 -7.72
C GLU A 19 -0.92 28.24 -8.46
N ILE A 20 -1.71 27.18 -8.25
CA ILE A 20 -1.59 25.91 -8.98
C ILE A 20 -1.76 26.14 -10.49
N GLU A 21 -2.80 26.88 -10.88
CA GLU A 21 -3.07 27.22 -12.27
C GLU A 21 -1.90 27.99 -12.90
N LYS A 22 -1.34 28.97 -12.18
CA LYS A 22 -0.16 29.74 -12.61
C LYS A 22 1.07 28.86 -12.81
N LYS A 23 1.36 27.92 -11.88
CA LYS A 23 2.50 26.99 -12.00
C LYS A 23 2.32 26.05 -13.18
N LEU A 24 1.11 25.54 -13.43
CA LEU A 24 0.81 24.70 -14.59
C LEU A 24 0.93 25.47 -15.91
N HIS A 25 0.44 26.71 -15.98
CA HIS A 25 0.63 27.56 -17.16
C HIS A 25 2.11 27.82 -17.47
N ARG A 26 2.93 28.04 -16.45
CA ARG A 26 4.40 28.15 -16.61
C ARG A 26 4.99 26.86 -17.18
N ALA A 27 4.57 25.70 -16.70
CA ALA A 27 5.02 24.41 -17.21
C ALA A 27 4.63 24.16 -18.68
N VAL A 28 3.44 24.61 -19.11
CA VAL A 28 3.01 24.55 -20.51
C VAL A 28 3.85 25.47 -21.39
N THR A 29 4.02 26.73 -20.97
CA THR A 29 4.65 27.79 -21.78
C THR A 29 6.18 27.72 -21.83
N MET A 30 6.84 27.18 -20.79
CA MET A 30 8.30 27.09 -20.70
C MET A 30 8.76 25.63 -20.67
N PRO A 31 9.06 25.02 -21.84
CA PRO A 31 9.50 23.62 -21.91
C PRO A 31 10.75 23.31 -21.10
N THR A 32 11.68 24.26 -20.98
CA THR A 32 12.96 24.10 -20.28
C THR A 32 12.81 23.99 -18.77
N GLN A 33 11.78 24.58 -18.18
CA GLN A 33 11.51 24.58 -16.73
C GLN A 33 10.33 23.66 -16.36
N ARG A 34 9.82 22.91 -17.33
CA ARG A 34 8.58 22.14 -17.18
C ARG A 34 8.68 21.06 -16.11
N LEU A 35 9.76 20.28 -16.14
CA LEU A 35 10.01 19.21 -15.18
C LEU A 35 10.06 19.78 -13.76
N ASP A 36 10.89 20.80 -13.56
CA ASP A 36 11.08 21.43 -12.26
C ASP A 36 9.78 22.04 -11.73
N SER A 37 9.01 22.72 -12.59
CA SER A 37 7.73 23.31 -12.23
C SER A 37 6.70 22.26 -11.79
N LEU A 38 6.65 21.12 -12.47
CA LEU A 38 5.73 20.03 -12.11
C LEU A 38 6.18 19.29 -10.86
N GLN A 39 7.49 19.12 -10.67
CA GLN A 39 8.03 18.51 -9.46
C GLN A 39 7.81 19.41 -8.24
N GLU A 40 8.03 20.72 -8.36
CA GLU A 40 7.75 21.70 -7.31
C GLU A 40 6.26 21.71 -6.96
N LEU A 41 5.39 21.78 -7.96
CA LEU A 41 3.94 21.72 -7.74
C LEU A 41 3.51 20.42 -7.04
N PHE A 42 4.07 19.28 -7.46
CA PHE A 42 3.80 18.00 -6.80
C PHE A 42 4.24 18.00 -5.33
N ALA A 43 5.42 18.55 -5.03
CA ALA A 43 5.90 18.67 -3.67
C ALA A 43 4.97 19.55 -2.83
N ASP A 44 4.57 20.72 -3.34
CA ASP A 44 3.72 21.67 -2.64
C ASP A 44 2.35 21.09 -2.28
N ILE A 45 1.68 20.41 -3.22
CA ILE A 45 0.37 19.81 -2.95
C ILE A 45 0.45 18.59 -2.02
N ALA A 46 1.61 17.94 -1.96
CA ALA A 46 1.87 16.81 -1.07
C ALA A 46 2.28 17.24 0.35
N LEU A 47 2.51 18.54 0.59
CA LEU A 47 2.82 19.05 1.93
C LEU A 47 1.65 18.85 2.88
N GLU A 48 2.00 18.54 4.13
CA GLU A 48 1.06 18.55 5.25
C GLU A 48 0.57 19.98 5.51
N VAL A 49 -0.71 20.12 5.81
CA VAL A 49 -1.33 21.39 6.18
C VAL A 49 -0.87 21.75 7.59
N ASP A 50 -0.15 22.86 7.71
CA ASP A 50 0.35 23.39 8.97
C ASP A 50 -0.80 23.91 9.86
N ASP A 51 -0.54 24.05 11.16
CA ASP A 51 -1.57 24.43 12.12
C ASP A 51 -2.23 25.78 11.77
N ARG A 52 -1.44 26.71 11.21
CA ARG A 52 -1.95 28.03 10.77
C ARG A 52 -2.93 27.90 9.60
N ALA A 53 -2.61 27.13 8.57
CA ALA A 53 -3.55 26.90 7.47
C ALA A 53 -4.74 26.06 7.94
N ARG A 54 -4.54 25.11 8.86
CA ARG A 54 -5.62 24.31 9.45
C ARG A 54 -6.66 25.20 10.13
N ASP A 55 -6.23 26.18 10.93
CA ASP A 55 -7.13 27.13 11.57
C ASP A 55 -7.93 27.93 10.53
N ILE A 56 -7.29 28.39 9.45
CA ILE A 56 -7.98 29.16 8.39
C ILE A 56 -9.00 28.29 7.64
N ILE A 57 -8.63 27.05 7.32
CA ILE A 57 -9.45 26.12 6.52
C ILE A 57 -10.64 25.59 7.35
N PHE A 58 -10.41 25.20 8.61
CA PHE A 58 -11.37 24.49 9.45
C PHE A 58 -11.98 25.32 10.59
N SER A 59 -11.72 26.64 10.64
CA SER A 59 -12.22 27.57 11.66
C SER A 59 -13.74 27.53 11.91
N SER A 60 -14.55 26.96 11.00
CA SER A 60 -16.01 26.83 11.15
C SER A 60 -16.52 25.46 11.62
N GLU A 61 -15.71 24.40 11.65
CA GLU A 61 -16.18 23.01 11.85
C GLU A 61 -15.59 22.30 13.10
N SER A 62 -14.78 23.00 13.90
CA SER A 62 -13.81 22.41 14.84
C SER A 62 -14.35 21.90 16.20
N ALA A 63 -15.67 21.81 16.42
CA ALA A 63 -16.20 21.35 17.71
C ALA A 63 -16.47 19.84 17.80
N ILE A 64 -16.54 19.10 16.67
CA ILE A 64 -17.02 17.70 16.66
C ILE A 64 -15.97 16.69 16.15
N SER A 65 -14.92 17.10 15.43
CA SER A 65 -14.04 16.15 14.69
C SER A 65 -12.72 15.77 15.39
N ALA A 66 -12.26 16.48 16.42
CA ALA A 66 -10.92 16.30 17.00
C ALA A 66 -10.66 14.91 17.62
N ALA A 67 -11.72 14.15 17.94
CA ALA A 67 -11.63 12.78 18.43
C ALA A 67 -11.48 11.74 17.30
N GLU A 68 -12.01 12.00 16.10
CA GLU A 68 -11.88 11.13 14.92
C GLU A 68 -10.61 11.41 14.10
N GLU A 69 -10.05 12.60 14.25
CA GLU A 69 -8.86 13.05 13.50
C GLU A 69 -7.58 12.34 13.94
N ARG A 70 -7.50 11.84 15.18
CA ARG A 70 -6.32 11.07 15.65
C ARG A 70 -6.15 9.71 14.97
N THR A 71 -7.20 9.21 14.32
CA THR A 71 -7.20 7.93 13.59
C THR A 71 -6.95 8.08 12.08
N LYS A 72 -7.05 9.30 11.54
CA LYS A 72 -6.79 9.62 10.14
C LYS A 72 -5.42 10.29 10.09
N GLY A 73 -4.52 9.84 9.22
CA GLY A 73 -3.13 10.35 9.15
C GLY A 73 -3.02 11.86 8.87
N PRO A 74 -1.80 12.37 8.62
CA PRO A 74 -1.58 13.79 8.35
C PRO A 74 -2.46 14.29 7.18
N ILE A 75 -3.07 15.47 7.35
CA ILE A 75 -3.90 16.08 6.30
C ILE A 75 -2.98 16.89 5.38
N CYS A 76 -2.81 16.44 4.15
CA CYS A 76 -2.06 17.17 3.13
C CYS A 76 -2.94 18.10 2.29
N TYR A 77 -2.32 19.11 1.65
CA TYR A 77 -3.04 20.10 0.85
C TYR A 77 -3.87 19.48 -0.28
N PHE A 78 -3.39 18.41 -0.90
CA PHE A 78 -4.16 17.73 -1.95
C PHE A 78 -5.50 17.18 -1.46
N ASN A 79 -5.63 16.79 -0.19
CA ASN A 79 -6.89 16.31 0.37
C ASN A 79 -7.92 17.43 0.37
N VAL A 80 -7.53 18.60 0.87
CA VAL A 80 -8.38 19.79 0.96
C VAL A 80 -8.75 20.30 -0.44
N LEU A 81 -7.78 20.30 -1.36
CA LEU A 81 -8.00 20.74 -2.74
C LEU A 81 -8.91 19.80 -3.52
N ALA A 82 -8.79 18.48 -3.33
CA ALA A 82 -9.68 17.51 -3.97
C ALA A 82 -11.14 17.71 -3.54
N ASP A 83 -11.38 17.93 -2.24
CA ASP A 83 -12.72 18.26 -1.74
C ASP A 83 -13.23 19.60 -2.25
N HIS A 84 -12.37 20.62 -2.29
CA HIS A 84 -12.71 21.93 -2.83
C HIS A 84 -13.11 21.85 -4.30
N PHE A 85 -12.37 21.09 -5.10
CA PHE A 85 -12.62 20.92 -6.52
C PHE A 85 -13.94 20.17 -6.78
N VAL A 86 -14.31 19.20 -5.96
CA VAL A 86 -15.66 18.61 -6.01
C VAL A 86 -16.74 19.63 -5.63
N ARG A 87 -16.55 20.45 -4.61
CA ARG A 87 -17.58 21.45 -4.22
C ARG A 87 -17.71 22.58 -5.26
N VAL A 88 -16.59 22.97 -5.87
CA VAL A 88 -16.45 24.16 -6.72
C VAL A 88 -15.93 23.74 -8.11
N HIS A 89 -16.75 22.97 -8.83
CA HIS A 89 -16.42 22.39 -10.13
C HIS A 89 -15.94 23.36 -11.21
N HIS A 90 -16.24 24.65 -11.11
CA HIS A 90 -15.79 25.61 -12.11
C HIS A 90 -14.31 25.98 -11.93
N SER A 91 -13.77 25.88 -10.71
CA SER A 91 -12.39 26.29 -10.42
C SER A 91 -11.37 25.20 -10.77
N GLY A 92 -11.75 23.92 -10.73
CA GLY A 92 -10.86 22.82 -11.09
C GLY A 92 -10.76 22.55 -12.59
N LYS A 93 -11.75 22.95 -13.40
CA LYS A 93 -11.80 22.65 -14.85
C LYS A 93 -10.63 23.27 -15.64
N PRO A 94 -10.22 24.54 -15.41
CA PRO A 94 -9.03 25.11 -16.06
C PRO A 94 -7.76 24.33 -15.74
N ILE A 95 -7.56 23.98 -14.48
CA ILE A 95 -6.42 23.17 -14.01
C ILE A 95 -6.42 21.80 -14.70
N LEU A 96 -7.56 21.11 -14.74
CA LEU A 96 -7.69 19.83 -15.42
C LEU A 96 -7.30 19.92 -16.90
N ASN A 97 -7.75 20.95 -17.60
CA ASN A 97 -7.40 21.17 -19.00
C ASN A 97 -5.88 21.37 -19.20
N LEU A 98 -5.20 22.07 -18.29
CA LEU A 98 -3.75 22.24 -18.33
C LEU A 98 -3.01 20.93 -18.07
N ILE A 99 -3.46 20.13 -17.09
CA ILE A 99 -2.86 18.82 -16.82
C ILE A 99 -3.01 17.89 -18.03
N VAL A 100 -4.17 17.92 -18.71
CA VAL A 100 -4.40 17.13 -19.94
C VAL A 100 -3.42 17.51 -21.05
N GLN A 101 -3.04 18.77 -21.18
CA GLN A 101 -2.00 19.20 -22.14
C GLN A 101 -0.60 18.67 -21.77
N LEU A 102 -0.37 18.37 -20.49
CA LEU A 102 0.91 17.92 -19.94
C LEU A 102 0.96 16.40 -19.68
N TRP A 103 -0.02 15.63 -20.15
CA TRP A 103 -0.18 14.21 -19.80
C TRP A 103 1.04 13.33 -20.09
N SER A 104 1.80 13.67 -21.13
CA SER A 104 3.02 12.95 -21.54
C SER A 104 4.22 13.19 -20.63
N GLN A 105 4.12 14.13 -19.70
CA GLN A 105 5.21 14.58 -18.84
C GLN A 105 5.21 13.81 -17.52
N SER A 106 6.38 13.68 -16.91
CA SER A 106 6.49 13.19 -15.53
C SER A 106 5.70 14.10 -14.58
N PHE A 107 5.31 13.56 -13.42
CA PHE A 107 4.47 14.24 -12.41
C PHE A 107 3.03 14.57 -12.81
N ALA A 108 2.69 14.73 -14.10
CA ALA A 108 1.34 15.10 -14.53
C ALA A 108 0.25 14.12 -14.02
N CYS A 109 0.44 12.82 -14.20
CA CYS A 109 -0.50 11.81 -13.68
C CYS A 109 -0.55 11.78 -12.14
N HIS A 110 0.54 12.13 -11.45
CA HIS A 110 0.62 12.16 -9.99
C HIS A 110 -0.21 13.32 -9.46
N ILE A 111 0.01 14.53 -10.01
CA ILE A 111 -0.75 15.74 -9.69
C ILE A 111 -2.23 15.52 -10.00
N PHE A 112 -2.56 14.91 -11.14
CA PHE A 112 -3.93 14.53 -11.48
C PHE A 112 -4.55 13.63 -10.40
N SER A 113 -3.86 12.56 -10.02
CA SER A 113 -4.37 11.61 -9.02
C SER A 113 -4.58 12.27 -7.66
N LEU A 114 -3.68 13.17 -7.26
CA LEU A 114 -3.81 13.87 -5.99
C LEU A 114 -4.97 14.88 -6.00
N LEU A 115 -5.12 15.69 -7.05
CA LEU A 115 -6.10 16.77 -7.07
C LEU A 115 -7.50 16.35 -7.56
N PHE A 116 -7.60 15.33 -8.42
CA PHE A 116 -8.84 14.98 -9.12
C PHE A 116 -9.35 13.56 -8.86
N HIS A 117 -8.78 12.81 -7.89
CA HIS A 117 -9.28 11.47 -7.54
C HIS A 117 -10.74 11.47 -7.14
N LYS A 118 -11.20 12.44 -6.33
CA LYS A 118 -12.62 12.56 -5.94
C LYS A 118 -13.48 13.03 -7.10
N TRP A 119 -12.97 14.00 -7.87
CA TRP A 119 -13.68 14.57 -9.01
C TRP A 119 -14.15 13.50 -10.00
N LEU A 120 -13.30 12.52 -10.29
CA LEU A 120 -13.62 11.45 -11.23
C LEU A 120 -14.88 10.66 -10.87
N PHE A 121 -15.20 10.53 -9.57
CA PHE A 121 -16.32 9.72 -9.09
C PHE A 121 -17.49 10.54 -8.56
N GLU A 122 -17.28 11.80 -8.18
CA GLU A 122 -18.32 12.65 -7.58
C GLU A 122 -18.95 13.62 -8.58
N VAL A 123 -18.25 13.94 -9.67
CA VAL A 123 -18.69 14.91 -10.67
C VAL A 123 -19.16 14.19 -11.93
N GLU A 124 -20.27 14.64 -12.51
CA GLU A 124 -20.75 14.11 -13.78
C GLU A 124 -19.80 14.52 -14.92
N LEU A 125 -19.30 13.53 -15.65
CA LEU A 125 -18.41 13.71 -16.80
C LEU A 125 -19.18 13.34 -18.08
N ASP A 126 -19.34 14.30 -18.98
CA ASP A 126 -20.13 14.11 -20.21
C ASP A 126 -19.42 13.26 -21.28
N ASN A 127 -18.10 13.05 -21.17
CA ASN A 127 -17.29 12.43 -22.22
C ASN A 127 -16.69 11.07 -21.80
N SER A 128 -17.15 9.99 -22.45
CA SER A 128 -16.67 8.62 -22.22
C SER A 128 -15.21 8.39 -22.61
N GLU A 129 -14.66 9.11 -23.59
CA GLU A 129 -13.25 8.97 -23.97
C GLU A 129 -12.33 9.60 -22.91
N SER A 130 -12.74 10.76 -22.37
CA SER A 130 -12.05 11.41 -21.26
C SER A 130 -12.00 10.51 -20.03
N LEU A 131 -13.10 9.80 -19.73
CA LEU A 131 -13.20 8.88 -18.61
C LEU A 131 -12.15 7.76 -18.67
N ILE A 132 -11.93 7.15 -19.85
CA ILE A 132 -10.90 6.10 -20.02
C ILE A 132 -9.52 6.67 -19.71
N ARG A 133 -9.19 7.83 -20.29
CA ARG A 133 -7.89 8.49 -20.10
C ARG A 133 -7.66 8.86 -18.64
N TYR A 134 -8.66 9.49 -18.01
CA TYR A 134 -8.60 9.90 -16.60
C TYR A 134 -8.47 8.71 -15.66
N SER A 135 -9.21 7.64 -15.89
CA SER A 135 -9.12 6.43 -15.06
C SER A 135 -7.74 5.79 -15.16
N SER A 136 -7.17 5.72 -16.36
CA SER A 136 -5.81 5.20 -16.57
C SER A 136 -4.75 6.05 -15.85
N ALA A 137 -4.84 7.38 -15.92
CA ALA A 137 -3.90 8.24 -15.21
C ALA A 137 -4.09 8.27 -13.70
N LEU A 138 -5.32 8.08 -13.21
CA LEU A 138 -5.55 7.88 -11.77
C LEU A 138 -4.77 6.66 -11.29
N VAL A 139 -4.92 5.51 -11.96
CA VAL A 139 -4.21 4.29 -11.56
C VAL A 139 -2.69 4.46 -11.69
N GLN A 140 -2.21 5.06 -12.78
CA GLN A 140 -0.78 5.27 -13.01
C GLN A 140 -0.17 6.25 -12.00
N GLY A 141 -0.84 7.37 -11.73
CA GLY A 141 -0.38 8.36 -10.77
C GLY A 141 -0.46 7.84 -9.34
N ALA A 142 -1.56 7.19 -8.96
CA ALA A 142 -1.71 6.51 -7.66
C ALA A 142 -0.63 5.45 -7.44
N THR A 143 -0.32 4.63 -8.45
CA THR A 143 0.79 3.65 -8.39
C THR A 143 2.09 4.32 -7.97
N ASN A 144 2.45 5.44 -8.61
CA ASN A 144 3.71 6.09 -8.35
C ASN A 144 3.75 6.81 -7.00
N VAL A 145 2.67 7.49 -6.59
CA VAL A 145 2.64 8.17 -5.28
C VAL A 145 2.66 7.16 -4.13
N PHE A 146 2.01 6.01 -4.25
CA PHE A 146 2.11 4.94 -3.25
C PHE A 146 3.52 4.32 -3.21
N TRP A 147 4.22 4.26 -4.35
CA TRP A 147 5.63 3.89 -4.34
C TRP A 147 6.52 4.91 -3.63
N ILE A 148 6.20 6.21 -3.68
CA ILE A 148 6.91 7.24 -2.92
C ILE A 148 6.72 7.01 -1.41
N ASP A 149 5.49 6.73 -0.97
CA ASP A 149 5.19 6.36 0.42
C ASP A 149 5.97 5.12 0.86
N VAL A 150 5.99 4.06 0.04
CA VAL A 150 6.75 2.83 0.30
C VAL A 150 8.26 3.10 0.39
N GLN A 151 8.81 3.91 -0.50
CA GLN A 151 10.24 4.21 -0.53
C GLN A 151 10.68 5.08 0.64
N SER A 152 9.85 6.06 1.01
CA SER A 152 10.07 6.94 2.16
C SER A 152 9.70 6.29 3.50
N ASN A 153 9.00 5.14 3.46
CA ASN A 153 8.37 4.52 4.63
C ASN A 153 7.46 5.50 5.40
N THR A 154 6.73 6.33 4.65
CA THR A 154 5.73 7.27 5.19
C THR A 154 4.36 6.94 4.64
N LYS A 155 3.31 7.52 5.23
CA LYS A 155 1.91 7.30 4.84
C LYS A 155 1.25 8.61 4.41
N CYS A 156 1.98 9.44 3.67
CA CYS A 156 1.53 10.76 3.22
C CYS A 156 0.26 10.66 2.35
N PHE A 157 0.19 9.64 1.50
CA PHE A 157 -0.91 9.43 0.56
C PHE A 157 -1.96 8.43 1.06
N GLN A 158 -2.00 8.16 2.37
CA GLN A 158 -2.96 7.23 2.97
C GLN A 158 -4.41 7.63 2.71
N SER A 159 -4.73 8.92 2.76
CA SER A 159 -6.07 9.43 2.49
C SER A 159 -6.56 9.09 1.08
N LEU A 160 -5.68 9.20 0.07
CA LEU A 160 -5.97 8.78 -1.30
C LEU A 160 -6.23 7.27 -1.35
N PHE A 161 -5.39 6.45 -0.71
CA PHE A 161 -5.58 5.00 -0.69
C PHE A 161 -6.90 4.60 -0.03
N MET A 162 -7.21 5.19 1.13
CA MET A 162 -8.46 4.97 1.88
C MET A 162 -9.68 5.33 1.03
N TYR A 163 -9.65 6.47 0.34
CA TYR A 163 -10.74 6.85 -0.56
C TYR A 163 -10.90 5.84 -1.71
N LEU A 164 -9.81 5.43 -2.36
CA LEU A 164 -9.89 4.48 -3.48
C LEU A 164 -10.41 3.10 -3.05
N ILE A 165 -10.08 2.64 -1.84
CA ILE A 165 -10.55 1.34 -1.36
C ILE A 165 -11.96 1.43 -0.75
N GLU A 166 -12.18 2.29 0.24
CA GLU A 166 -13.43 2.31 1.01
C GLU A 166 -14.57 3.00 0.27
N GLU A 167 -14.27 4.11 -0.41
CA GLU A 167 -15.27 4.98 -1.02
C GLU A 167 -15.49 4.69 -2.51
N VAL A 168 -14.56 4.00 -3.18
CA VAL A 168 -14.66 3.64 -4.60
C VAL A 168 -14.78 2.13 -4.80
N SER A 169 -13.77 1.34 -4.43
CA SER A 169 -13.76 -0.11 -4.72
C SER A 169 -14.82 -0.89 -3.95
N LEU A 170 -15.10 -0.53 -2.70
CA LEU A 170 -16.13 -1.19 -1.89
C LEU A 170 -17.55 -0.66 -2.15
N VAL A 171 -17.71 0.37 -2.99
CA VAL A 171 -19.00 0.97 -3.34
C VAL A 171 -19.33 0.69 -4.81
N PRO A 172 -20.16 -0.34 -5.11
CA PRO A 172 -20.41 -0.80 -6.48
C PRO A 172 -20.89 0.32 -7.43
N GLU A 173 -21.74 1.22 -6.92
CA GLU A 173 -22.29 2.33 -7.72
C GLU A 173 -21.22 3.34 -8.16
N ARG A 174 -20.19 3.55 -7.35
CA ARG A 174 -19.04 4.39 -7.74
C ARG A 174 -18.05 3.63 -8.60
N LEU A 175 -17.81 2.35 -8.32
CA LEU A 175 -16.93 1.51 -9.14
C LEU A 175 -17.42 1.40 -10.60
N LYS A 176 -18.74 1.27 -10.81
CA LYS A 176 -19.36 1.22 -12.13
C LYS A 176 -19.18 2.50 -12.96
N LYS A 177 -18.80 3.63 -12.34
CA LYS A 177 -18.54 4.89 -13.06
C LYS A 177 -17.30 4.83 -13.93
N ILE A 178 -16.36 3.93 -13.66
CA ILE A 178 -15.14 3.77 -14.47
C ILE A 178 -15.21 2.53 -15.36
N PRO A 179 -14.53 2.52 -16.52
CA PRO A 179 -14.53 1.37 -17.43
C PRO A 179 -14.01 0.11 -16.75
N LEU A 180 -14.51 -1.06 -17.15
CA LEU A 180 -14.15 -2.36 -16.55
C LEU A 180 -12.63 -2.61 -16.55
N GLN A 181 -11.91 -2.18 -17.58
CA GLN A 181 -10.45 -2.30 -17.60
C GLN A 181 -9.78 -1.47 -16.50
N ALA A 182 -10.24 -0.25 -16.27
CA ALA A 182 -9.72 0.58 -15.19
C ALA A 182 -10.10 0.05 -13.80
N GLN A 183 -11.28 -0.59 -13.66
CA GLN A 183 -11.64 -1.29 -12.43
C GLN A 183 -10.61 -2.39 -12.14
N ARG A 184 -10.28 -3.23 -13.12
CA ARG A 184 -9.26 -4.28 -12.98
C ARG A 184 -7.92 -3.70 -12.56
N ASP A 185 -7.45 -2.68 -13.27
CA ASP A 185 -6.15 -2.05 -12.99
C ASP A 185 -6.12 -1.40 -11.60
N LEU A 186 -7.24 -0.80 -11.15
CA LEU A 186 -7.41 -0.28 -9.79
C LEU A 186 -7.33 -1.40 -8.74
N PHE A 187 -8.00 -2.54 -8.95
CA PHE A 187 -7.94 -3.65 -8.00
C PHE A 187 -6.55 -4.28 -7.92
N LEU A 188 -5.82 -4.38 -9.04
CA LEU A 188 -4.43 -4.82 -9.04
C LEU A 188 -3.53 -3.82 -8.30
N LEU A 189 -3.75 -2.51 -8.50
CA LEU A 189 -3.07 -1.46 -7.74
C LEU A 189 -3.32 -1.61 -6.24
N LEU A 190 -4.58 -1.67 -5.80
CA LEU A 190 -4.93 -1.78 -4.39
C LEU A 190 -4.36 -3.06 -3.76
N SER A 191 -4.38 -4.17 -4.49
CA SER A 191 -3.80 -5.44 -4.07
C SER A 191 -2.33 -5.32 -3.66
N ARG A 192 -1.55 -4.50 -4.39
CA ARG A 192 -0.12 -4.29 -4.09
C ARG A 192 0.11 -3.54 -2.79
N PHE A 193 -0.77 -2.62 -2.41
CA PHE A 193 -0.54 -1.67 -1.32
C PHE A 193 -1.43 -1.87 -0.08
N ILE A 194 -2.40 -2.78 -0.10
CA ILE A 194 -3.31 -3.02 1.03
C ILE A 194 -2.58 -3.40 2.33
N PHE A 195 -1.51 -4.20 2.22
CA PHE A 195 -0.68 -4.55 3.37
C PHE A 195 0.12 -3.35 3.89
N PHE A 196 0.60 -2.46 3.01
CA PHE A 196 1.35 -1.27 3.41
C PHE A 196 0.50 -0.32 4.26
N TYR A 197 -0.73 -0.06 3.81
CA TYR A 197 -1.64 0.85 4.52
C TYR A 197 -2.36 0.19 5.70
N GLY A 198 -2.27 -1.14 5.83
CA GLY A 198 -2.76 -1.88 7.01
C GLY A 198 -4.26 -2.18 7.00
N LEU A 199 -4.88 -2.27 5.82
CA LEU A 199 -6.32 -2.50 5.64
C LEU A 199 -6.66 -3.98 5.41
N VAL A 200 -6.01 -4.84 6.19
CA VAL A 200 -6.09 -6.29 6.00
C VAL A 200 -7.46 -6.84 6.44
N ASP A 201 -8.13 -6.14 7.35
CA ASP A 201 -9.52 -6.37 7.79
C ASP A 201 -10.55 -6.21 6.66
N LYS A 202 -10.23 -5.44 5.62
CA LYS A 202 -11.13 -5.20 4.47
C LYS A 202 -11.01 -6.25 3.36
N LEU A 203 -10.09 -7.22 3.46
CA LEU A 203 -9.79 -8.16 2.39
C LEU A 203 -10.99 -8.98 1.93
N GLU A 204 -11.84 -9.44 2.86
CA GLU A 204 -13.02 -10.23 2.51
C GLU A 204 -13.98 -9.41 1.64
N SER A 205 -14.31 -8.19 2.09
CA SER A 205 -15.14 -7.26 1.32
C SER A 205 -14.50 -6.89 -0.03
N PHE A 206 -13.18 -6.77 -0.06
CA PHE A 206 -12.43 -6.45 -1.27
C PHE A 206 -12.48 -7.60 -2.29
N PHE A 207 -12.35 -8.86 -1.86
CA PHE A 207 -12.49 -10.02 -2.76
C PHE A 207 -13.91 -10.19 -3.31
N ASN A 208 -14.92 -9.84 -2.51
CA ASN A 208 -16.32 -9.91 -2.96
C ASN A 208 -16.65 -8.88 -4.05
N GLN A 209 -15.90 -7.78 -4.14
CA GLN A 209 -16.09 -6.72 -5.15
C GLN A 209 -15.10 -6.81 -6.32
N PHE A 210 -14.28 -7.86 -6.37
CA PHE A 210 -13.24 -7.99 -7.38
C PHE A 210 -13.87 -8.10 -8.79
N PRO A 211 -13.43 -7.30 -9.77
CA PRO A 211 -14.01 -7.32 -11.11
C PRO A 211 -13.67 -8.61 -11.84
N ASP A 212 -14.54 -9.05 -12.77
CA ASP A 212 -14.29 -10.24 -13.58
C ASP A 212 -13.08 -10.05 -14.50
N PHE A 213 -12.17 -11.01 -14.53
CA PHE A 213 -11.01 -11.01 -15.43
C PHE A 213 -11.21 -12.00 -16.59
N PRO A 214 -10.83 -11.64 -17.83
CA PRO A 214 -10.95 -12.56 -18.97
C PRO A 214 -10.07 -13.80 -18.79
N ASN A 215 -8.97 -13.65 -18.06
CA ASN A 215 -7.99 -14.70 -17.80
C ASN A 215 -8.27 -15.49 -16.51
N ALA A 216 -9.43 -15.30 -15.87
CA ALA A 216 -9.79 -16.00 -14.63
C ALA A 216 -9.75 -17.54 -14.79
N LEU A 217 -10.07 -18.05 -15.99
CA LEU A 217 -9.95 -19.48 -16.28
C LEU A 217 -8.50 -20.00 -16.09
N PHE A 218 -7.49 -19.19 -16.40
CA PHE A 218 -6.07 -19.57 -16.33
C PHE A 218 -5.43 -19.21 -15.00
N VAL A 219 -5.73 -18.02 -14.47
CA VAL A 219 -5.10 -17.50 -13.24
C VAL A 219 -5.81 -17.98 -11.99
N GLY A 220 -7.15 -18.04 -12.00
CA GLY A 220 -7.96 -18.39 -10.85
C GLY A 220 -8.90 -17.27 -10.42
N GLY A 221 -9.27 -17.30 -9.13
CA GLY A 221 -10.23 -16.37 -8.55
C GLY A 221 -9.59 -15.07 -8.04
N PRO A 222 -10.38 -14.20 -7.38
CA PRO A 222 -9.90 -12.94 -6.79
C PRO A 222 -8.66 -13.11 -5.88
N ALA A 223 -8.68 -14.14 -5.03
CA ALA A 223 -7.56 -14.45 -4.15
C ALA A 223 -6.29 -14.81 -4.92
N ASP A 224 -6.40 -15.47 -6.08
CA ASP A 224 -5.25 -15.81 -6.92
C ASP A 224 -4.60 -14.58 -7.56
N PHE A 225 -5.41 -13.65 -8.07
CA PHE A 225 -4.93 -12.36 -8.59
C PHE A 225 -4.25 -11.54 -7.49
N PHE A 226 -4.89 -11.44 -6.32
CA PHE A 226 -4.35 -10.73 -5.18
C PHE A 226 -2.99 -11.29 -4.74
N VAL A 227 -2.88 -12.61 -4.55
CA VAL A 227 -1.63 -13.26 -4.13
C VAL A 227 -0.56 -13.15 -5.20
N THR A 228 -0.94 -13.17 -6.49
CA THR A 228 0.01 -12.94 -7.58
C THR A 228 0.61 -11.54 -7.54
N GLU A 229 -0.21 -10.50 -7.39
CA GLU A 229 0.26 -9.12 -7.27
C GLU A 229 1.10 -8.92 -6.00
N LEU A 230 0.71 -9.55 -4.90
CA LEU A 230 1.47 -9.51 -3.65
C LEU A 230 2.86 -10.15 -3.81
N ALA A 231 2.94 -11.33 -4.45
CA ALA A 231 4.21 -11.99 -4.71
C ALA A 231 5.14 -11.14 -5.58
N ASP A 232 4.60 -10.46 -6.58
CA ASP A 232 5.35 -9.56 -7.46
C ASP A 232 5.77 -8.28 -6.74
N GLN A 233 4.93 -7.78 -5.83
CA GLN A 233 5.25 -6.61 -5.02
C GLN A 233 6.44 -6.90 -4.11
N LEU A 234 6.47 -8.04 -3.42
CA LEU A 234 7.56 -8.41 -2.51
C LEU A 234 8.93 -8.41 -3.21
N GLN A 235 8.99 -8.92 -4.44
CA GLN A 235 10.24 -8.96 -5.21
C GLN A 235 10.76 -7.56 -5.58
N LYS A 236 9.86 -6.56 -5.66
CA LYS A 236 10.19 -5.18 -5.97
C LYS A 236 10.53 -4.35 -4.72
N LEU A 237 10.12 -4.78 -3.53
CA LEU A 237 10.36 -4.08 -2.28
C LEU A 237 11.85 -4.11 -1.90
N LYS A 238 12.44 -2.92 -1.79
CA LYS A 238 13.84 -2.73 -1.36
C LYS A 238 13.96 -2.18 0.06
N VAL A 239 12.88 -1.63 0.61
CA VAL A 239 12.86 -1.02 1.95
C VAL A 239 12.56 -2.09 2.99
N GLU A 240 13.57 -2.41 3.81
CA GLU A 240 13.51 -3.48 4.81
C GLU A 240 12.32 -3.40 5.79
N PRO A 241 12.05 -2.27 6.48
CA PRO A 241 10.93 -2.21 7.42
C PRO A 241 9.58 -2.45 6.74
N VAL A 242 9.42 -1.98 5.50
CA VAL A 242 8.21 -2.24 4.70
C VAL A 242 8.10 -3.71 4.33
N LEU A 243 9.19 -4.34 3.88
CA LEU A 243 9.19 -5.77 3.58
C LEU A 243 8.85 -6.62 4.80
N LEU A 244 9.40 -6.29 5.97
CA LEU A 244 9.06 -6.95 7.24
C LEU A 244 7.58 -6.78 7.58
N HIS A 245 7.02 -5.60 7.37
CA HIS A 245 5.59 -5.35 7.58
C HIS A 245 4.73 -6.24 6.68
N TYR A 246 5.03 -6.31 5.38
CA TYR A 246 4.31 -7.19 4.45
C TYR A 246 4.39 -8.66 4.88
N LEU A 247 5.58 -9.15 5.24
CA LEU A 247 5.77 -10.52 5.73
C LEU A 247 4.95 -10.81 6.99
N SER A 248 4.83 -9.83 7.90
CA SER A 248 4.03 -9.98 9.12
C SER A 248 2.53 -10.12 8.82
N GLN A 249 2.03 -9.42 7.79
CA GLN A 249 0.62 -9.43 7.39
C GLN A 249 0.23 -10.68 6.57
N MET A 250 1.21 -11.41 6.04
CA MET A 250 0.94 -12.63 5.26
C MET A 250 0.12 -13.68 5.98
N LYS A 251 0.10 -13.67 7.32
CA LYS A 251 -0.70 -14.60 8.12
C LYS A 251 -2.17 -14.60 7.70
N VAL A 252 -2.69 -13.48 7.18
CA VAL A 252 -4.09 -13.39 6.74
C VAL A 252 -4.37 -14.20 5.46
N LEU A 253 -3.35 -14.59 4.70
CA LEU A 253 -3.52 -15.46 3.53
C LEU A 253 -3.82 -16.92 3.90
N ARG A 254 -3.70 -17.28 5.18
CA ARG A 254 -3.92 -18.66 5.62
C ARG A 254 -5.39 -19.03 5.47
N GLY A 255 -5.64 -20.16 4.81
CA GLY A 255 -6.99 -20.66 4.58
C GLY A 255 -7.66 -20.12 3.31
N LEU A 256 -6.98 -19.24 2.56
CA LEU A 256 -7.45 -18.87 1.22
C LEU A 256 -7.34 -20.06 0.28
N GLU A 257 -8.42 -20.32 -0.46
CA GLU A 257 -8.45 -21.32 -1.52
C GLU A 257 -7.71 -20.78 -2.75
N LEU A 258 -6.43 -21.14 -2.86
CA LEU A 258 -5.57 -20.75 -3.95
C LEU A 258 -5.35 -21.91 -4.92
N ARG A 259 -5.22 -21.60 -6.20
CA ARG A 259 -4.74 -22.58 -7.17
C ARG A 259 -3.32 -23.03 -6.83
N MET A 260 -3.02 -24.27 -7.21
CA MET A 260 -1.69 -24.86 -7.00
C MET A 260 -0.57 -24.03 -7.65
N THR A 261 -0.82 -23.43 -8.81
CA THR A 261 0.14 -22.56 -9.52
C THR A 261 0.44 -21.30 -8.71
N THR A 262 -0.59 -20.61 -8.23
CA THR A 262 -0.46 -19.39 -7.41
C THR A 262 0.20 -19.68 -6.07
N SER A 263 -0.24 -20.76 -5.41
CA SER A 263 0.33 -21.25 -4.15
C SER A 263 1.83 -21.57 -4.31
N THR A 264 2.21 -22.25 -5.39
CA THR A 264 3.61 -22.54 -5.73
C THR A 264 4.41 -21.28 -6.00
N ARG A 265 3.84 -20.30 -6.72
CA ARG A 265 4.49 -19.00 -6.99
C ARG A 265 4.79 -18.24 -5.69
N LEU A 266 3.80 -18.12 -4.79
CA LEU A 266 3.98 -17.47 -3.49
C LEU A 266 5.06 -18.18 -2.67
N ARG A 267 5.02 -19.51 -2.63
CA ARG A 267 6.02 -20.32 -1.92
C ARG A 267 7.43 -20.11 -2.47
N THR A 268 7.61 -20.14 -3.79
CA THR A 268 8.90 -19.89 -4.45
C THR A 268 9.39 -18.47 -4.19
N CYS A 269 8.51 -17.47 -4.25
CA CYS A 269 8.83 -16.08 -3.90
C CYS A 269 9.35 -15.99 -2.47
N LEU A 270 8.67 -16.59 -1.50
CA LEU A 270 9.13 -16.60 -0.11
C LEU A 270 10.45 -17.33 0.07
N TYR A 271 10.68 -18.46 -0.61
CA TYR A 271 11.96 -19.15 -0.52
C TYR A 271 13.14 -18.29 -0.97
N SER A 272 12.95 -17.41 -1.96
CA SER A 272 14.00 -16.48 -2.41
C SER A 272 14.50 -15.58 -1.27
N PHE A 273 13.64 -15.30 -0.28
CA PHE A 273 13.97 -14.51 0.90
C PHE A 273 14.56 -15.33 2.06
N THR A 274 14.74 -16.66 1.93
CA THR A 274 15.24 -17.52 3.03
C THR A 274 16.74 -17.81 2.98
N SER A 275 17.39 -17.65 1.81
CA SER A 275 18.78 -18.06 1.58
C SER A 275 19.79 -16.94 1.84
N PRO A 276 20.96 -17.25 2.46
CA PRO A 276 22.10 -16.33 2.56
C PRO A 276 23.13 -16.54 1.42
N GLY A 277 23.32 -15.60 0.49
CA GLY A 277 24.50 -15.56 -0.43
C GLY A 277 24.36 -14.87 -1.82
N ALA A 278 25.08 -13.75 -2.06
CA ALA A 278 25.28 -12.74 -3.17
C ALA A 278 24.31 -12.57 -4.42
N PRO A 279 23.91 -11.32 -4.86
CA PRO A 279 24.39 -9.97 -4.49
C PRO A 279 23.41 -8.94 -3.81
N MET A 280 22.11 -9.19 -3.62
CA MET A 280 21.17 -8.31 -2.87
C MET A 280 20.42 -9.10 -1.78
N TYR A 281 21.01 -9.27 -0.58
CA TYR A 281 20.48 -10.22 0.40
C TYR A 281 19.39 -9.65 1.31
N PRO A 282 18.33 -10.43 1.58
CA PRO A 282 17.46 -10.19 2.71
C PRO A 282 18.27 -10.26 4.01
N THR A 283 18.04 -9.29 4.90
CA THR A 283 18.68 -9.26 6.22
C THR A 283 18.26 -10.46 7.07
N ARG A 284 18.96 -10.68 8.20
CA ARG A 284 18.58 -11.76 9.13
C ARG A 284 17.14 -11.62 9.61
N ALA A 285 16.67 -10.39 9.82
CA ALA A 285 15.28 -10.11 10.21
C ALA A 285 14.31 -10.56 9.12
N VAL A 286 14.55 -10.17 7.87
CA VAL A 286 13.72 -10.56 6.73
C VAL A 286 13.70 -12.08 6.55
N ARG A 287 14.84 -12.75 6.66
CA ARG A 287 14.90 -14.23 6.56
C ARG A 287 14.07 -14.91 7.65
N HIS A 288 14.15 -14.43 8.90
CA HIS A 288 13.37 -15.00 10.00
C HIS A 288 11.88 -14.75 9.84
N ALA A 289 11.48 -13.52 9.49
CA ALA A 289 10.08 -13.19 9.21
C ALA A 289 9.53 -14.02 8.04
N THR A 290 10.35 -14.26 7.01
CA THR A 290 10.01 -15.13 5.88
C THR A 290 9.82 -16.58 6.32
N TRP A 291 10.71 -17.12 7.15
CA TRP A 291 10.54 -18.47 7.70
C TRP A 291 9.27 -18.60 8.54
N GLU A 292 8.95 -17.59 9.35
CA GLU A 292 7.71 -17.54 10.12
C GLU A 292 6.47 -17.53 9.20
N ALA A 293 6.46 -16.68 8.17
CA ALA A 293 5.39 -16.63 7.19
C ALA A 293 5.24 -17.96 6.42
N LEU A 294 6.34 -18.57 5.98
CA LEU A 294 6.37 -19.87 5.30
C LEU A 294 5.82 -21.00 6.17
N ASP A 295 6.17 -21.02 7.45
CA ASP A 295 5.70 -22.02 8.40
C ASP A 295 4.22 -21.86 8.73
N PHE A 296 3.75 -20.61 8.78
CA PHE A 296 2.35 -20.30 9.03
C PHE A 296 1.46 -20.64 7.84
N LEU A 297 1.88 -20.29 6.61
CA LEU A 297 1.11 -20.51 5.38
C LEU A 297 1.16 -21.96 4.90
N PHE A 298 2.32 -22.60 5.01
CA PHE A 298 2.54 -23.96 4.53
C PHE A 298 3.01 -24.84 5.68
N PRO A 299 2.11 -25.25 6.60
CA PRO A 299 2.50 -26.06 7.76
C PRO A 299 2.98 -27.47 7.34
N VAL A 300 2.43 -28.00 6.25
CA VAL A 300 2.82 -29.29 5.68
C VAL A 300 4.23 -29.18 5.09
N GLY A 301 5.16 -29.95 5.64
CA GLY A 301 6.57 -29.93 5.23
C GLY A 301 7.43 -28.93 6.02
N ARG A 302 6.95 -28.35 7.12
CA ARG A 302 7.77 -27.53 8.03
C ARG A 302 9.08 -28.20 8.44
N TYR A 303 9.00 -29.39 9.03
CA TYR A 303 10.16 -30.14 9.50
C TYR A 303 11.19 -30.46 8.41
N PRO A 304 10.81 -31.06 7.26
CA PRO A 304 11.79 -31.34 6.21
C PRO A 304 12.40 -30.06 5.63
N ARG A 305 11.65 -28.95 5.52
CA ARG A 305 12.21 -27.66 5.06
C ARG A 305 13.32 -27.14 5.97
N HIS A 306 13.11 -27.16 7.28
CA HIS A 306 14.12 -26.73 8.24
C HIS A 306 15.33 -27.64 8.23
N LEU A 307 15.11 -28.96 8.16
CA LEU A 307 16.17 -29.95 8.05
C LEU A 307 17.05 -29.68 6.82
N ILE A 308 16.44 -29.54 5.63
CA ILE A 308 17.14 -29.23 4.39
C ILE A 308 17.92 -27.91 4.52
N SER A 309 17.32 -26.87 5.10
CA SER A 309 18.00 -25.58 5.30
C SER A 309 19.21 -25.69 6.22
N ILE A 310 19.12 -26.48 7.29
CA ILE A 310 20.24 -26.76 8.20
C ILE A 310 21.37 -27.48 7.45
N PHE A 311 21.05 -28.53 6.69
CA PHE A 311 22.04 -29.27 5.89
C PHE A 311 22.79 -28.34 4.93
N PHE A 312 22.09 -27.49 4.17
CA PHE A 312 22.74 -26.55 3.25
C PHE A 312 23.58 -25.49 3.96
N ARG A 313 23.16 -25.01 5.15
CA ARG A 313 23.98 -24.07 5.95
C ARG A 313 25.25 -24.72 6.50
N LEU A 314 25.18 -25.99 6.89
CA LEU A 314 26.33 -26.77 7.33
C LEU A 314 27.31 -27.06 6.18
N LEU A 315 26.81 -27.26 4.97
CA LEU A 315 27.64 -27.49 3.78
C LEU A 315 28.25 -26.21 3.21
N HIS A 316 27.76 -25.03 3.61
CA HIS A 316 28.25 -23.77 3.06
C HIS A 316 29.62 -23.38 3.68
N PRO A 317 30.71 -23.29 2.89
CA PRO A 317 32.08 -23.17 3.40
C PRO A 317 32.32 -21.99 4.34
N TRP A 318 31.61 -20.88 4.14
CA TRP A 318 31.80 -19.65 4.92
C TRP A 318 31.01 -19.60 6.23
N TYR A 319 29.88 -20.32 6.31
CA TYR A 319 28.97 -20.24 7.47
C TYR A 319 29.02 -21.48 8.37
N TRP A 320 29.69 -22.55 7.94
CA TRP A 320 29.67 -23.82 8.65
C TRP A 320 30.21 -23.77 10.09
N PRO A 321 31.31 -23.04 10.43
CA PRO A 321 31.86 -23.10 11.79
C PRO A 321 30.92 -22.44 12.81
N SER A 322 30.39 -21.27 12.46
CA SER A 322 29.42 -20.54 13.30
C SER A 322 28.08 -21.28 13.38
N SER A 323 27.61 -21.86 12.26
CA SER A 323 26.36 -22.61 12.22
C SER A 323 26.45 -23.91 13.01
N PHE A 324 27.57 -24.63 12.92
CA PHE A 324 27.84 -25.84 13.70
C PHE A 324 27.90 -25.54 15.19
N TRP A 325 28.55 -24.44 15.60
CA TRP A 325 28.58 -24.01 16.99
C TRP A 325 27.18 -23.67 17.54
N ASN A 326 26.38 -22.94 16.77
CA ASN A 326 25.00 -22.63 17.15
C ASN A 326 24.09 -23.88 17.18
N PHE A 327 24.35 -24.84 16.29
CA PHE A 327 23.67 -26.14 16.29
C PHE A 327 23.99 -26.95 17.55
N ILE A 328 25.27 -27.03 17.94
CA ILE A 328 25.69 -27.66 19.20
C ILE A 328 25.02 -26.97 20.39
N LYS A 329 25.07 -25.63 20.46
CA LYS A 329 24.39 -24.87 21.51
C LYS A 329 22.90 -25.16 21.59
N SER A 330 22.22 -25.21 20.44
CA SER A 330 20.78 -25.49 20.37
C SER A 330 20.46 -26.93 20.79
N CYS A 331 21.30 -27.91 20.40
CA CYS A 331 21.16 -29.30 20.85
C CYS A 331 21.35 -29.43 22.37
N ILE A 332 22.38 -28.79 22.92
CA ILE A 332 22.62 -28.78 24.38
C ILE A 332 21.43 -28.15 25.11
N LEU A 333 20.94 -27.00 24.65
CA LEU A 333 19.76 -26.34 25.23
C LEU A 333 18.52 -27.24 25.13
N ALA A 334 18.27 -27.88 24.00
CA ALA A 334 17.12 -28.78 23.82
C ALA A 334 17.21 -30.00 24.76
N VAL A 335 18.39 -30.59 24.93
CA VAL A 335 18.63 -31.68 25.89
C VAL A 335 18.37 -31.20 27.32
N LEU A 336 18.86 -30.01 27.70
CA LEU A 336 18.60 -29.43 29.02
C LEU A 336 17.11 -29.15 29.24
N TYR A 337 16.38 -28.68 28.23
CA TYR A 337 14.92 -28.51 28.32
C TYR A 337 14.18 -29.83 28.44
N LEU A 338 14.61 -30.89 27.73
CA LEU A 338 14.02 -32.22 27.86
C LEU A 338 14.29 -32.83 29.23
N VAL A 339 15.52 -32.70 29.74
CA VAL A 339 15.90 -33.19 31.07
C VAL A 339 15.15 -32.43 32.15
N SER A 340 15.09 -31.10 32.08
CA SER A 340 14.33 -30.30 33.06
C SER A 340 12.83 -30.63 33.00
N SER A 341 12.22 -30.70 31.82
CA SER A 341 10.82 -31.12 31.65
C SER A 341 10.56 -32.52 32.21
N PHE A 342 11.49 -33.47 31.99
CA PHE A 342 11.40 -34.82 32.56
C PHE A 342 11.51 -34.83 34.08
N VAL A 343 12.41 -34.02 34.66
CA VAL A 343 12.60 -33.88 36.11
C VAL A 343 11.35 -33.25 36.74
N PHE A 344 10.84 -32.16 36.18
CA PHE A 344 9.60 -31.51 36.64
C PHE A 344 8.38 -32.42 36.51
N SER A 345 8.22 -33.11 35.37
CA SER A 345 7.17 -34.12 35.19
C SER A 345 7.30 -35.29 36.17
N SER A 346 8.51 -35.67 36.55
CA SER A 346 8.74 -36.77 37.50
C SER A 346 8.46 -36.31 38.94
N TRP A 347 8.78 -35.06 39.26
CA TRP A 347 8.45 -34.42 40.53
C TRP A 347 6.94 -34.24 40.71
N ASP A 348 6.21 -33.80 39.68
CA ASP A 348 4.74 -33.69 39.72
C ASP A 348 4.07 -35.06 39.91
N LYS A 349 4.62 -36.12 39.31
CA LYS A 349 4.15 -37.51 39.51
C LYS A 349 4.45 -38.03 40.92
N LEU A 350 5.59 -37.66 41.50
CA LEU A 350 5.95 -38.00 42.89
C LEU A 350 5.12 -37.21 43.92
N ALA A 351 4.77 -35.96 43.62
CA ALA A 351 3.90 -35.15 44.46
C ALA A 351 2.46 -35.70 44.51
N LYS A 352 1.93 -36.17 43.37
CA LYS A 352 0.60 -36.83 43.28
C LYS A 352 0.51 -38.20 43.95
N PHE A 353 1.64 -38.85 44.25
CA PHE A 353 1.67 -40.14 44.96
C PHE A 353 1.70 -39.98 46.49
N LYS A 354 1.74 -38.74 46.98
CA LYS A 354 1.88 -38.39 48.40
C LYS A 354 0.62 -37.77 49.01
N GLU A 355 -0.43 -37.56 48.20
CA GLU A 355 -1.83 -37.47 48.62
C GLU A 355 -2.48 -38.86 48.51
#